data_AF-A0A9C8L8X6-F1
#
_entry.id   AF-A0A9C8L8X6-F1
#
_cell.length_a   1.000
_cell.length_b   1.000
_cell.length_c   1.000
_cell.angle_alpha   90.00
_cell.angle_beta   90.00
_cell.angle_gamma   90.00
#
_symmetry.space_group_name_H-M   'P 1'
#
loop_
_entity.id
_entity.type
_entity.pdbx_description
1 polymer ?
#
loop_
_entity_poly.entity_id
_entity_poly.type
_entity_poly.pdbx_seq_one_letter_code
_entity_poly.pdbx_strand_id
1 'polypeptide(L)'
;MTQQALDLTIALQEQDADAEDLDRLARQLRHEIHDALDVEKATLTRDAVLPPGAKGDPITVGSIVVALASAGVFTGLVELIKAWALRREGRTITLKAKVGDREVELSYSPTETTPEQMTQFVETVMATLQKDRNPNHHQHRIHRRDNLEY
;
A
#
# COMPACT_ATOMS: atom_id res chain seq x y z
N MET A 1 12.36 -22.50 -2.27
CA MET A 1 12.34 -21.02 -2.34
C MET A 1 10.94 -20.59 -1.94
N THR A 2 10.75 -20.05 -0.74
CA THR A 2 9.46 -19.45 -0.37
C THR A 2 9.38 -18.11 -1.10
N GLN A 3 8.59 -18.03 -2.17
CA GLN A 3 8.16 -16.75 -2.73
C GLN A 3 7.55 -15.96 -1.57
N GLN A 4 8.21 -14.87 -1.18
CA GLN A 4 7.67 -13.99 -0.17
C GLN A 4 6.50 -13.26 -0.82
N ALA A 5 5.29 -13.60 -0.41
CA ALA A 5 4.08 -12.97 -0.91
C ALA A 5 4.01 -11.54 -0.35
N LEU A 6 4.15 -10.54 -1.22
CA LEU A 6 3.82 -9.17 -0.90
C LEU A 6 2.34 -8.98 -1.23
N ASP A 7 1.56 -8.61 -0.22
CA ASP A 7 0.14 -8.33 -0.40
C ASP A 7 -0.08 -6.82 -0.34
N LEU A 8 -0.64 -6.26 -1.41
CA LEU A 8 -1.00 -4.85 -1.48
C LEU A 8 -2.52 -4.74 -1.49
N THR A 9 -3.07 -4.16 -0.43
CA THR A 9 -4.46 -3.75 -0.38
C THR A 9 -4.57 -2.30 -0.86
N ILE A 10 -5.45 -2.08 -1.83
CA ILE A 10 -5.76 -0.77 -2.41
C ILE A 10 -7.20 -0.47 -2.05
N ALA A 11 -7.43 0.59 -1.28
CA ALA A 11 -8.76 1.06 -0.93
C ALA A 11 -9.03 2.39 -1.65
N LEU A 12 -10.16 2.45 -2.33
CA LEU A 12 -10.66 3.63 -3.03
C LEU A 12 -11.65 4.34 -2.10
N GLN A 13 -11.44 5.65 -1.92
CA GLN A 13 -12.31 6.51 -1.11
C GLN A 13 -12.82 7.67 -1.96
N GLU A 14 -14.13 7.86 -2.00
CA GLU A 14 -14.78 8.91 -2.79
C GLU A 14 -15.95 9.54 -2.04
N GLN A 15 -15.84 10.83 -1.71
CA GLN A 15 -16.81 11.55 -0.85
C GLN A 15 -18.24 11.60 -1.41
N ASP A 16 -18.39 11.53 -2.73
CA ASP A 16 -19.67 11.65 -3.45
C ASP A 16 -20.04 10.40 -4.28
N ALA A 17 -19.36 9.26 -4.06
CA ALA A 17 -19.62 8.04 -4.83
C ALA A 17 -20.44 7.00 -4.05
N ASP A 18 -21.46 6.47 -4.72
CA ASP A 18 -22.19 5.30 -4.25
C ASP A 18 -21.34 4.02 -4.33
N ALA A 19 -21.75 3.00 -3.57
CA ALA A 19 -21.08 1.69 -3.55
C ALA A 19 -20.97 1.04 -4.93
N GLU A 20 -21.95 1.24 -5.81
CA GLU A 20 -21.91 0.73 -7.18
C GLU A 20 -20.86 1.44 -8.04
N ASP A 21 -20.67 2.74 -7.84
CA ASP A 21 -19.66 3.51 -8.56
C ASP A 21 -18.25 3.08 -8.13
N LEU A 22 -18.04 2.94 -6.81
CA LEU A 22 -16.78 2.44 -6.25
C LEU A 22 -16.48 0.99 -6.68
N ASP A 23 -17.47 0.10 -6.70
CA ASP A 23 -17.29 -1.27 -7.20
C ASP A 23 -16.93 -1.29 -8.69
N ARG A 24 -17.56 -0.43 -9.50
CA ARG A 24 -17.20 -0.25 -10.92
C ARG A 24 -15.77 0.27 -11.08
N LEU A 25 -15.37 1.25 -10.28
CA LEU A 25 -14.01 1.80 -10.27
C LEU A 25 -12.98 0.75 -9.84
N ALA A 26 -13.27 0.00 -8.79
CA ALA A 26 -12.41 -1.06 -8.30
C ALA A 26 -12.22 -2.16 -9.36
N ARG A 27 -13.29 -2.54 -10.08
CA ARG A 27 -13.20 -3.48 -11.20
C ARG A 27 -12.33 -2.95 -12.34
N GLN A 28 -12.49 -1.68 -12.70
CA GLN A 28 -11.71 -1.05 -13.76
C GLN A 28 -10.23 -0.98 -13.38
N LEU A 29 -9.91 -0.53 -12.16
CA LEU A 29 -8.53 -0.51 -11.66
C LEU A 29 -7.94 -1.92 -11.62
N ARG A 30 -8.68 -2.92 -11.13
CA ARG A 30 -8.25 -4.33 -11.16
C ARG A 30 -7.92 -4.81 -12.57
N HIS A 31 -8.72 -4.42 -13.56
CA HIS A 31 -8.49 -4.80 -14.96
C HIS A 31 -7.22 -4.15 -15.49
N GLU A 32 -7.01 -2.86 -15.23
CA GLU A 32 -5.79 -2.14 -15.63
C GLU A 32 -4.54 -2.73 -14.96
N ILE A 33 -4.64 -3.11 -13.67
CA ILE A 33 -3.54 -3.77 -12.95
C ILE A 33 -3.19 -5.09 -13.60
N HIS A 34 -4.18 -5.93 -13.92
CA HIS A 34 -3.96 -7.23 -14.54
C HIS A 34 -3.43 -7.11 -15.98
N ASP A 35 -3.84 -6.07 -16.71
CA ASP A 35 -3.39 -5.84 -18.09
C ASP A 35 -1.97 -5.26 -18.14
N ALA A 36 -1.66 -4.30 -17.27
CA ALA A 36 -0.38 -3.62 -17.26
C ALA A 36 0.72 -4.38 -16.49
N LEU A 37 0.34 -5.24 -15.52
CA LEU A 37 1.27 -5.88 -14.60
C LEU A 37 0.96 -7.37 -14.45
N ASP A 38 2.03 -8.17 -14.45
CA ASP A 38 1.97 -9.61 -14.19
C ASP A 38 1.84 -9.84 -12.66
N VAL A 39 0.62 -9.65 -12.15
CA VAL A 39 0.28 -9.88 -10.75
C VAL A 39 -0.18 -11.33 -10.54
N GLU A 40 0.24 -11.96 -9.44
CA GLU A 40 -0.15 -13.35 -9.14
C GLU A 40 -1.66 -13.47 -8.89
N LYS A 41 -2.24 -12.48 -8.22
CA LYS A 41 -3.67 -12.48 -7.89
C LYS A 41 -4.17 -11.07 -7.64
N ALA A 42 -5.35 -10.74 -8.17
CA ALA A 42 -6.06 -9.52 -7.83
C ALA A 42 -7.52 -9.86 -7.48
N THR A 43 -7.90 -9.63 -6.22
CA THR A 43 -9.22 -9.98 -5.65
C THR A 43 -9.94 -8.72 -5.21
N LEU A 44 -11.22 -8.58 -5.62
CA LEU A 44 -12.08 -7.50 -5.13
C LEU A 44 -12.62 -7.88 -3.77
N THR A 45 -12.52 -6.95 -2.81
CA THR A 45 -13.03 -7.10 -1.46
C THR A 45 -13.91 -5.91 -1.13
N ARG A 46 -15.10 -6.18 -0.61
CA ARG A 46 -16.09 -5.17 -0.20
C ARG A 46 -15.97 -4.80 1.28
N ASP A 47 -15.23 -5.62 2.04
CA ASP A 47 -15.07 -5.55 3.49
C ASP A 47 -13.60 -5.45 3.90
N ALA A 48 -12.75 -4.75 3.13
CA ALA A 48 -11.41 -4.48 3.64
C ALA A 48 -11.60 -3.43 4.74
N VAL A 49 -11.73 -3.92 5.96
CA VAL A 49 -11.79 -3.09 7.16
C VAL A 49 -10.48 -2.32 7.19
N LEU A 50 -10.53 -1.06 6.78
CA LEU A 50 -9.47 -0.12 7.11
C LEU A 50 -9.42 -0.03 8.64
N PRO A 51 -8.24 -0.21 9.25
CA PRO A 51 -8.14 -0.11 10.69
C PRO A 51 -8.60 1.29 11.16
N PRO A 52 -9.23 1.38 12.34
CA PRO A 52 -9.68 2.65 12.89
C PRO A 52 -8.46 3.57 13.07
N GLY A 53 -8.40 4.65 12.28
CA GLY A 53 -7.23 5.53 12.20
C GLY A 53 -6.78 5.87 10.79
N ALA A 54 -7.32 5.20 9.75
CA ALA A 54 -7.24 5.71 8.39
C ALA A 54 -7.76 7.16 8.41
N LYS A 55 -6.92 8.12 8.02
CA LYS A 55 -7.30 9.53 7.90
C LYS A 55 -8.25 9.66 6.71
N GLY A 56 -9.52 9.36 6.95
CA GLY A 56 -10.58 9.42 5.96
C GLY A 56 -11.91 9.14 6.65
N ASP A 57 -12.85 10.08 6.51
CA ASP A 57 -14.22 9.95 6.97
C ASP A 57 -14.85 8.60 6.52
N PRO A 58 -15.91 8.12 7.20
CA PRO A 58 -16.59 6.85 6.91
C PRO A 58 -17.35 6.93 5.58
N ILE A 59 -16.59 6.97 4.50
CA ILE A 59 -17.03 7.00 3.13
C ILE A 59 -17.06 5.55 2.65
N THR A 60 -18.02 5.22 1.81
CA THR A 60 -18.11 3.91 1.15
C THR A 60 -16.74 3.55 0.56
N VAL A 61 -16.22 2.35 0.85
CA VAL A 61 -14.89 1.92 0.42
C VAL A 61 -15.00 0.77 -0.56
N GLY A 62 -14.43 0.92 -1.76
CA GLY A 62 -14.15 -0.20 -2.66
C GLY A 62 -12.71 -0.66 -2.48
N SER A 63 -12.44 -1.95 -2.26
CA SER A 63 -11.07 -2.43 -2.03
C SER A 63 -10.64 -3.56 -2.96
N ILE A 64 -9.34 -3.59 -3.25
CA ILE A 64 -8.68 -4.58 -4.10
C ILE A 64 -7.46 -5.10 -3.35
N VAL A 65 -7.38 -6.41 -3.20
CA VAL A 65 -6.22 -7.09 -2.64
C VAL A 65 -5.42 -7.69 -3.79
N VAL A 66 -4.17 -7.24 -3.93
CA VAL A 66 -3.26 -7.63 -5.00
C VAL A 66 -2.06 -8.37 -4.41
N ALA A 67 -1.91 -9.65 -4.77
CA ALA A 67 -0.73 -10.43 -4.45
C ALA A 67 0.32 -10.20 -5.54
N LEU A 68 1.49 -9.75 -5.11
CA LEU A 68 2.61 -9.38 -5.97
C LEU A 68 3.68 -10.47 -5.91
N ALA A 69 4.16 -10.89 -7.09
CA ALA A 69 5.21 -11.89 -7.23
C ALA A 69 6.60 -11.38 -6.85
N SER A 70 6.82 -10.07 -6.92
CA SER A 70 8.13 -9.45 -6.77
C SER A 70 8.05 -7.98 -6.43
N ALA A 71 9.10 -7.48 -5.77
CA ALA A 71 9.31 -6.07 -5.45
C ALA A 71 9.31 -5.15 -6.69
N GLY A 72 9.76 -5.63 -7.86
CA GLY A 72 9.74 -4.85 -9.11
C GLY A 72 8.32 -4.63 -9.66
N VAL A 73 7.39 -5.55 -9.41
CA VAL A 73 5.98 -5.39 -9.80
C VAL A 73 5.30 -4.35 -8.92
N PHE A 74 5.69 -4.26 -7.64
CA PHE A 74 5.18 -3.25 -6.72
C PHE A 74 5.47 -1.82 -7.17
N THR A 75 6.69 -1.52 -7.62
CA THR A 75 7.01 -0.15 -8.08
C THR A 75 6.21 0.21 -9.33
N GLY A 76 6.02 -0.73 -10.26
CA GLY A 76 5.14 -0.54 -11.42
C GLY A 76 3.67 -0.33 -11.02
N LEU A 77 3.19 -1.07 -10.01
CA LEU A 77 1.83 -0.94 -9.48
C LEU A 77 1.58 0.44 -8.86
N VAL A 78 2.52 0.95 -8.07
CA VAL A 78 2.42 2.28 -7.48
C VAL A 78 2.34 3.36 -8.55
N GLU A 79 3.17 3.28 -9.60
CA GLU A 79 3.15 4.22 -10.71
C GLU A 79 1.83 4.17 -11.52
N LEU A 80 1.31 2.96 -11.75
CA LEU A 80 0.02 2.75 -12.42
C LEU A 80 -1.13 3.38 -11.61
N ILE A 81 -1.18 3.13 -10.30
CA ILE A 81 -2.21 3.68 -9.41
C ILE A 81 -2.11 5.21 -9.38
N LYS A 82 -0.90 5.77 -9.33
CA LYS A 82 -0.67 7.22 -9.39
C LYS A 82 -1.22 7.81 -10.70
N ALA A 83 -0.90 7.21 -11.84
CA ALA A 83 -1.40 7.66 -13.14
C ALA A 83 -2.92 7.56 -13.23
N TRP A 84 -3.50 6.48 -12.69
CA TRP A 84 -4.94 6.28 -12.63
C TRP A 84 -5.65 7.32 -11.75
N ALA A 85 -5.11 7.60 -10.56
CA ALA A 85 -5.62 8.59 -9.62
C ALA A 85 -5.59 10.01 -10.21
N LEU A 86 -4.50 10.34 -10.91
CA LEU A 86 -4.32 11.64 -11.55
C LEU A 86 -5.30 11.85 -12.73
N ARG A 87 -5.60 10.80 -13.49
CA ARG A 87 -6.53 10.85 -14.64
C ARG A 87 -7.98 11.10 -14.22
N ARG A 88 -8.36 10.71 -13.00
CA ARG A 88 -9.76 10.65 -12.53
C ARG A 88 -10.15 11.79 -11.59
N GLU A 89 -9.67 12.99 -11.86
CA GLU A 89 -10.08 14.22 -11.14
C GLU A 89 -9.54 14.34 -9.71
N GLY A 90 -8.52 13.58 -9.38
CA GLY A 90 -7.75 13.85 -8.18
C GLY A 90 -8.21 13.12 -6.92
N ARG A 91 -8.63 11.87 -7.07
CA ARG A 91 -9.25 11.05 -6.02
C ARG A 91 -8.28 10.60 -4.95
N THR A 92 -8.81 10.34 -3.76
CA THR A 92 -8.04 9.80 -2.64
C THR A 92 -8.02 8.28 -2.68
N ILE A 93 -6.83 7.71 -2.62
CA ILE A 93 -6.60 6.26 -2.61
C ILE A 93 -5.74 5.91 -1.41
N THR A 94 -6.19 4.95 -0.61
CA THR A 94 -5.40 4.42 0.49
C THR A 94 -4.68 3.15 0.02
N LEU A 95 -3.35 3.19 0.07
CA LEU A 95 -2.45 2.08 -0.24
C LEU A 95 -2.01 1.45 1.08
N LYS A 96 -2.20 0.13 1.21
CA LYS A 96 -1.76 -0.62 2.38
C LYS A 96 -0.96 -1.84 1.93
N ALA A 97 0.35 -1.78 2.13
CA ALA A 97 1.27 -2.86 1.82
C ALA A 97 1.52 -3.72 3.07
N LYS A 98 1.32 -5.03 2.95
CA LYS A 98 1.61 -6.02 3.98
C LYS A 98 2.75 -6.94 3.53
N VAL A 99 3.78 -6.97 4.36
CA VAL A 99 5.01 -7.76 4.17
C VAL A 99 5.23 -8.61 5.41
N GLY A 100 4.85 -9.89 5.34
CA GLY A 100 4.89 -10.77 6.51
C GLY A 100 4.01 -10.23 7.64
N ASP A 101 4.63 -9.91 8.77
CA ASP A 101 3.98 -9.33 9.96
C ASP A 101 3.96 -7.79 9.97
N ARG A 102 4.61 -7.15 8.98
CA ARG A 102 4.73 -5.69 8.92
C ARG A 102 3.73 -5.11 7.93
N GLU A 103 3.08 -4.03 8.34
CA GLU A 103 2.11 -3.30 7.53
C GLU A 103 2.57 -1.85 7.38
N VAL A 104 2.49 -1.33 6.16
CA VAL A 104 2.82 0.06 5.80
C VAL A 104 1.62 0.64 5.07
N GLU A 105 1.16 1.81 5.47
CA GLU A 105 0.00 2.49 4.90
C GLU A 105 0.40 3.87 4.36
N LEU A 106 -0.20 4.27 3.24
CA LEU A 106 -0.13 5.61 2.68
C LEU A 106 -1.50 6.02 2.12
N SER A 107 -1.99 7.17 2.53
CA SER A 107 -3.12 7.84 1.85
C SER A 107 -2.58 8.76 0.77
N TYR A 108 -2.91 8.45 -0.48
CA TYR A 108 -2.56 9.22 -1.67
C TYR A 108 -3.74 10.07 -2.11
N SER A 109 -3.65 11.38 -1.91
CA SER A 109 -4.49 12.39 -2.54
C SER A 109 -3.59 13.22 -3.46
N PRO A 110 -3.88 13.38 -4.76
CA PRO A 110 -3.02 14.17 -5.65
C PRO A 110 -2.96 15.66 -5.30
N THR A 111 -3.87 16.15 -4.45
CA THR A 111 -3.85 17.52 -3.89
C THR A 111 -3.04 17.65 -2.60
N GLU A 112 -2.88 16.58 -1.82
CA GLU A 112 -2.27 16.62 -0.48
C GLU A 112 -0.97 15.81 -0.37
N THR A 113 -0.82 14.78 -1.19
CA THR A 113 0.30 13.84 -1.15
C THR A 113 1.41 14.30 -2.08
N THR A 114 2.54 14.65 -1.49
CA THR A 114 3.74 15.01 -2.24
C THR A 114 4.42 13.79 -2.85
N PRO A 115 5.16 13.95 -3.96
CA PRO A 115 5.95 12.86 -4.54
C PRO A 115 6.96 12.28 -3.53
N GLU A 116 7.45 13.08 -2.59
CA GLU A 116 8.35 12.63 -1.53
C GLU A 116 7.69 11.63 -0.58
N GLN A 117 6.43 11.85 -0.18
CA GLN A 117 5.71 10.90 0.66
C GLN A 117 5.49 9.56 -0.04
N MET A 118 5.25 9.59 -1.35
CA MET A 118 5.15 8.38 -2.15
C MET A 118 6.49 7.63 -2.23
N THR A 119 7.58 8.35 -2.49
CA THR A 119 8.93 7.77 -2.50
C THR A 119 9.25 7.13 -1.15
N GLN A 120 8.98 7.83 -0.04
CA GLN A 120 9.19 7.31 1.30
C GLN A 120 8.38 6.04 1.58
N PHE A 121 7.12 5.98 1.10
CA PHE A 121 6.30 4.77 1.22
C PHE A 121 6.94 3.60 0.46
N VAL A 122 7.34 3.81 -0.80
CA VAL A 122 8.00 2.78 -1.61
C VAL A 122 9.30 2.31 -0.96
N GLU A 123 10.14 3.23 -0.51
CA GLU A 123 11.40 2.92 0.19
C GLU A 123 11.16 2.14 1.48
N THR A 124 10.15 2.51 2.27
CA THR A 124 9.80 1.84 3.52
C THR A 124 9.33 0.39 3.27
N VAL A 125 8.52 0.17 2.23
CA VAL A 125 8.08 -1.18 1.84
C VAL A 125 9.25 -2.01 1.33
N MET A 126 10.10 -1.43 0.48
CA MET A 126 11.31 -2.10 -0.04
C MET A 126 12.30 -2.46 1.08
N ALA A 127 12.56 -1.54 2.00
CA ALA A 127 13.41 -1.80 3.16
C ALA A 127 12.81 -2.89 4.07
N THR A 128 11.47 -2.90 4.20
CA THR A 128 10.76 -3.92 4.97
C THR A 128 10.89 -5.30 4.32
N LEU A 129 10.75 -5.42 3.00
CA LEU A 129 10.98 -6.66 2.26
C LEU A 129 12.42 -7.16 2.41
N GLN A 130 13.41 -6.26 2.32
CA GLN A 130 14.82 -6.63 2.52
C GLN A 130 15.10 -7.11 3.95
N LYS A 131 14.51 -6.46 4.95
CA LYS A 131 14.68 -6.82 6.37
C LYS A 131 14.04 -8.16 6.70
N ASP A 132 12.88 -8.46 6.13
CA ASP A 132 12.22 -9.76 6.28
C ASP A 132 13.05 -10.88 5.63
N ARG A 133 13.65 -10.62 4.46
CA ARG A 133 14.59 -11.55 3.80
C ARG A 133 15.87 -11.80 4.59
N ASN A 134 16.30 -10.84 5.41
CA ASN A 134 17.46 -10.98 6.31
C ASN A 134 17.04 -10.83 7.79
N PRO A 135 16.42 -11.85 8.39
CA PRO A 135 15.92 -11.79 9.77
C PRO A 135 17.04 -11.61 10.81
N ASN A 136 18.32 -11.72 10.42
CA ASN A 136 19.48 -11.65 11.32
C ASN A 136 20.02 -10.24 11.60
N HIS A 137 19.30 -9.15 11.28
CA HIS A 137 19.73 -7.80 11.66
C HIS A 137 18.95 -7.22 12.85
N HIS A 138 18.89 -7.99 13.94
CA HIS A 138 18.57 -7.49 15.28
C HIS A 138 19.54 -8.10 16.28
N GLN A 139 20.76 -7.58 16.35
CA GLN A 139 21.47 -7.34 17.62
C GLN A 139 22.72 -6.49 17.32
N HIS A 140 22.59 -5.17 17.35
CA HIS A 140 23.72 -4.36 17.80
C HIS A 140 23.31 -3.01 18.39
N ARG A 141 23.57 -2.89 19.71
CA ARG A 141 23.94 -1.69 20.48
C ARG A 141 22.87 -0.61 20.69
N ILE A 142 22.22 -0.73 21.85
CA ILE A 142 22.18 0.38 22.82
C ILE A 142 23.03 0.03 24.05
N HIS A 143 24.35 -0.07 23.87
CA HIS A 143 25.25 0.13 25.01
C HIS A 143 25.54 1.63 25.07
N ARG A 144 24.65 2.37 25.74
CA ARG A 144 24.97 3.73 26.17
C ARG A 144 25.86 3.58 27.41
N ARG A 145 27.11 3.97 27.25
CA ARG A 145 28.13 4.06 28.30
C ARG A 145 27.88 5.33 29.14
N ASP A 146 28.24 5.22 30.42
CA ASP A 146 28.59 6.28 31.39
C ASP A 146 27.49 7.23 31.96
N ASN A 147 27.14 7.03 33.24
CA ASN A 147 27.10 8.04 34.33
C ASN A 147 26.73 7.31 35.65
N LEU A 148 27.68 7.00 36.54
CA LEU A 148 28.08 7.74 37.76
C LEU A 148 27.00 7.80 38.87
N GLU A 149 27.46 7.61 40.12
CA GLU A 149 26.79 7.85 41.42
C GLU A 149 25.89 6.69 41.91
N TYR A 150 26.11 6.03 43.06
CA TYR A 150 26.60 6.45 44.39
C TYR A 150 27.40 5.33 45.06
#